data_AF-A0ABD5SHP2-F1
#
_entry.id   AF-A0ABD5SHP2-F1
#
_cell.length_a   1.000
_cell.length_b   1.000
_cell.length_c   1.000
_cell.angle_alpha   90.00
_cell.angle_beta   90.00
_cell.angle_gamma   90.00
#
_symmetry.space_group_name_H-M   'P 1'
#
loop_
_entity.id
_entity.type
_entity.pdbx_description
1 polymer ?
#
loop_
_entity_poly.entity_id
_entity_poly.type
_entity_poly.pdbx_seq_one_letter_code
_entity_poly.pdbx_strand_id
1 'polypeptide(L)'
;GDVVHTFDRVTARSRETLDRLHDACRRAGADLELVAGNHDTALSGAWDGPLHDELVVAADGDFGRCVVTHGHEPPGNEADLYVFGHLHPTIGIEGDRRPCFLYGEGSNGDGNHDGDGNADSDRDGDVLCLPAFTRLAPGVEVTDWRASELDTPLVDDVDRLEPVVYDAGTDDALRFPPLGELRRLL
;
A
#
# COMPACT_ATOMS: atom_id res chain seq x y z
N GLY A 1 -5.77 -6.61 -0.47
CA GLY A 1 -5.30 -7.90 -1.00
C GLY A 1 -4.62 -8.70 0.07
N ASP A 2 -4.18 -9.90 -0.32
CA ASP A 2 -3.54 -10.94 0.47
C ASP A 2 -4.33 -11.32 1.73
N VAL A 3 -5.65 -11.43 1.56
CA VAL A 3 -6.58 -11.88 2.61
C VAL A 3 -6.31 -13.34 2.96
N VAL A 4 -5.90 -14.15 1.98
CA VAL A 4 -5.55 -15.55 2.17
C VAL A 4 -4.07 -15.80 1.86
N HIS A 5 -3.35 -16.41 2.80
CA HIS A 5 -1.91 -16.66 2.70
C HIS A 5 -1.55 -17.87 1.81
N THR A 6 -2.50 -18.49 1.10
CA THR A 6 -2.24 -19.72 0.33
C THR A 6 -3.03 -19.72 -0.96
N PHE A 7 -2.29 -19.83 -2.07
CA PHE A 7 -2.77 -19.80 -3.45
C PHE A 7 -3.85 -20.86 -3.77
N ASP A 8 -3.84 -22.01 -3.11
CA ASP A 8 -4.63 -23.16 -3.56
C ASP A 8 -6.00 -23.34 -2.88
N ARG A 9 -6.19 -22.83 -1.65
CA ARG A 9 -7.45 -23.06 -0.92
C ARG A 9 -7.68 -22.09 0.23
N VAL A 10 -8.90 -21.56 0.28
CA VAL A 10 -9.40 -20.88 1.47
C VAL A 10 -9.83 -21.90 2.52
N THR A 11 -9.13 -21.92 3.66
CA THR A 11 -9.48 -22.79 4.79
C THR A 11 -10.78 -22.32 5.46
N ALA A 12 -11.49 -23.23 6.15
CA ALA A 12 -12.67 -22.85 6.95
C ALA A 12 -12.33 -21.74 7.96
N ARG A 13 -11.15 -21.81 8.59
CA ARG A 13 -10.65 -20.79 9.52
C ARG A 13 -10.43 -19.43 8.85
N SER A 14 -9.94 -19.40 7.61
CA SER A 14 -9.78 -18.17 6.83
C SER A 14 -11.15 -17.54 6.53
N ARG A 15 -12.15 -18.35 6.15
CA ARG A 15 -13.54 -17.89 5.95
C ARG A 15 -14.13 -17.30 7.22
N GLU A 16 -14.06 -18.03 8.34
CA GLU A 16 -14.54 -17.54 9.64
C GLU A 16 -13.86 -16.23 10.09
N THR A 17 -12.62 -16.00 9.67
CA THR A 17 -11.90 -14.76 9.98
C THR A 17 -12.38 -13.61 9.10
N LEU A 18 -12.61 -13.88 7.81
CA LEU A 18 -13.19 -12.92 6.88
C LEU A 18 -14.62 -12.54 7.27
N ASP A 19 -15.45 -13.51 7.66
CA ASP A 19 -16.81 -13.27 8.14
C ASP A 19 -16.82 -12.37 9.39
N ARG A 20 -15.90 -12.64 10.34
CA ARG A 20 -15.75 -11.80 11.53
C ARG A 20 -15.29 -10.37 11.22
N LEU A 21 -14.43 -10.20 10.22
CA LEU A 21 -14.01 -8.89 9.73
C LEU A 21 -15.19 -8.14 9.10
N HIS A 22 -15.93 -8.80 8.21
CA HIS A 22 -17.13 -8.25 7.59
C HIS A 22 -18.17 -7.83 8.63
N ASP A 23 -18.45 -8.68 9.62
CA ASP A 23 -19.37 -8.36 10.71
C ASP A 23 -18.88 -7.18 11.57
N ALA A 24 -17.55 -7.04 11.75
CA ALA A 24 -16.98 -5.91 12.47
C ALA A 24 -17.17 -4.59 11.71
N CYS A 25 -16.93 -4.58 10.39
CA CYS A 25 -17.20 -3.43 9.53
C CYS A 25 -18.69 -3.04 9.60
N ARG A 26 -19.60 -4.00 9.44
CA ARG A 26 -21.04 -3.75 9.50
C ARG A 26 -21.50 -3.18 10.83
N ARG A 27 -20.98 -3.69 11.95
CA ARG A 27 -21.26 -3.13 13.29
C ARG A 27 -20.76 -1.70 13.46
N ALA A 28 -19.69 -1.33 12.76
CA ALA A 28 -19.18 0.04 12.73
C ALA A 28 -19.91 0.93 11.70
N GLY A 29 -20.88 0.40 10.95
CA GLY A 29 -21.59 1.14 9.91
C GLY A 29 -20.79 1.31 8.61
N ALA A 30 -19.81 0.44 8.36
CA ALA A 30 -19.00 0.43 7.15
C ALA A 30 -19.21 -0.85 6.33
N ASP A 31 -19.08 -0.74 5.02
CA ASP A 31 -19.06 -1.88 4.10
C ASP A 31 -17.63 -2.40 3.92
N LEU A 32 -17.47 -3.73 3.79
CA LEU A 32 -16.17 -4.35 3.53
C LEU A 32 -15.97 -4.49 2.02
N GLU A 33 -15.04 -3.71 1.47
CA GLU A 33 -14.58 -3.82 0.09
C GLU A 33 -13.24 -4.56 0.04
N LEU A 34 -13.12 -5.56 -0.83
CA LEU A 34 -11.89 -6.31 -1.03
C LEU A 34 -11.27 -5.98 -2.37
N VAL A 35 -10.00 -5.59 -2.36
CA VAL A 35 -9.14 -5.49 -3.55
C VAL A 35 -8.26 -6.73 -3.61
N ALA A 36 -8.27 -7.46 -4.73
CA ALA A 36 -7.56 -8.71 -4.91
C ALA A 36 -6.03 -8.50 -4.90
N GLY A 37 -5.33 -9.30 -4.08
CA GLY A 37 -3.88 -9.40 -4.14
C GLY A 37 -3.41 -10.60 -4.97
N ASN A 38 -2.10 -10.66 -5.21
CA ASN A 38 -1.47 -11.76 -5.96
C ASN A 38 -1.70 -13.14 -5.30
N HIS A 39 -1.97 -13.19 -4.00
CA HIS A 39 -2.25 -14.44 -3.28
C HIS A 39 -3.74 -14.82 -3.22
N ASP A 40 -4.65 -13.95 -3.67
CA ASP A 40 -6.10 -14.10 -3.48
C ASP A 40 -6.80 -14.87 -4.63
N THR A 41 -6.06 -15.63 -5.45
CA THR A 41 -6.61 -16.36 -6.61
C THR A 41 -7.77 -17.30 -6.26
N ALA A 42 -7.74 -17.90 -5.05
CA ALA A 42 -8.79 -18.78 -4.55
C ALA A 42 -9.93 -18.04 -3.80
N LEU A 43 -9.82 -16.72 -3.58
CA LEU A 43 -10.73 -15.95 -2.75
C LEU A 43 -12.10 -15.76 -3.40
N SER A 44 -12.14 -15.61 -4.73
CA SER A 44 -13.38 -15.47 -5.51
C SER A 44 -14.35 -16.65 -5.33
N GLY A 45 -13.84 -17.85 -5.01
CA GLY A 45 -14.66 -19.03 -4.72
C GLY A 45 -15.06 -19.19 -3.26
N ALA A 46 -14.67 -18.25 -2.38
CA ALA A 46 -14.88 -18.32 -0.94
C ALA A 46 -15.48 -17.05 -0.33
N TRP A 47 -15.58 -15.98 -1.12
CA TRP A 47 -16.17 -14.71 -0.73
C TRP A 47 -17.37 -14.41 -1.63
N ASP A 48 -18.51 -14.13 -1.01
CA ASP A 48 -19.77 -13.86 -1.72
C ASP A 48 -19.96 -12.36 -2.03
N GLY A 49 -19.09 -11.50 -1.51
CA GLY A 49 -19.14 -10.04 -1.72
C GLY A 49 -18.31 -9.59 -2.92
N PRO A 50 -18.24 -8.26 -3.17
CA PRO A 50 -17.39 -7.69 -4.20
C PRO A 50 -15.91 -8.04 -3.97
N LEU A 51 -15.24 -8.38 -5.06
CA LEU A 51 -13.80 -8.51 -5.14
C LEU A 51 -13.35 -7.71 -6.35
N HIS A 52 -12.62 -6.62 -6.11
CA HIS A 52 -12.18 -5.67 -7.12
C HIS A 52 -10.74 -5.93 -7.52
N ASP A 53 -10.39 -5.65 -8.77
CA ASP A 53 -8.98 -5.57 -9.19
C ASP A 53 -8.34 -4.29 -8.64
N GLU A 54 -9.10 -3.19 -8.65
CA GLU A 54 -8.81 -1.93 -7.99
C GLU A 54 -10.12 -1.21 -7.63
N LEU A 55 -10.09 -0.36 -6.61
CA LEU A 55 -11.24 0.39 -6.14
C LEU A 55 -11.01 1.89 -6.34
N VAL A 56 -11.84 2.52 -7.18
CA VAL A 56 -11.83 3.97 -7.39
C VAL A 56 -12.69 4.63 -6.31
N VAL A 57 -12.09 5.52 -5.53
CA VAL A 57 -12.78 6.30 -4.50
C VAL A 57 -12.71 7.78 -4.91
N ALA A 58 -13.88 8.39 -5.09
CA ALA A 58 -13.95 9.84 -5.18
C ALA A 58 -13.72 10.39 -3.77
N ALA A 59 -12.59 11.09 -3.55
CA ALA A 59 -12.37 11.75 -2.27
C ALA A 59 -12.98 13.15 -2.31
N ASP A 60 -13.79 13.48 -1.30
CA ASP A 60 -14.10 14.86 -0.98
C ASP A 60 -12.87 15.44 -0.24
N GLY A 61 -12.32 16.57 -0.70
CA GLY A 61 -11.17 17.23 -0.07
C GLY A 61 -9.95 17.39 -0.99
N ASP A 62 -8.75 17.50 -0.41
CA ASP A 62 -7.51 17.90 -1.11
C ASP A 62 -6.88 16.78 -1.96
N PHE A 63 -7.29 15.52 -1.80
CA PHE A 63 -6.66 14.35 -2.42
C PHE A 63 -7.28 13.90 -3.76
N GLY A 64 -8.30 14.61 -4.26
CA GLY A 64 -8.91 14.34 -5.56
C GLY A 64 -9.40 12.90 -5.75
N ARG A 65 -9.08 12.30 -6.90
CA ARG A 65 -9.42 10.91 -7.24
C ARG A 65 -8.41 9.96 -6.61
N CYS A 66 -8.89 9.04 -5.78
CA CYS A 66 -8.06 7.98 -5.20
C CYS A 66 -8.29 6.64 -5.90
N VAL A 67 -7.21 5.89 -6.15
CA VAL A 67 -7.27 4.50 -6.60
C VAL A 67 -6.62 3.61 -5.55
N VAL A 68 -7.39 2.68 -5.00
CA VAL A 68 -6.91 1.66 -4.07
C VAL A 68 -6.61 0.38 -4.85
N THR A 69 -5.36 -0.06 -4.85
CA THR A 69 -4.90 -1.29 -5.51
C THR A 69 -4.11 -2.16 -4.53
N HIS A 70 -3.87 -3.43 -4.85
CA HIS A 70 -2.91 -4.22 -4.07
C HIS A 70 -1.47 -3.73 -4.28
N GLY A 71 -1.12 -3.34 -5.50
CA GLY A 71 0.18 -2.77 -5.85
C GLY A 71 1.20 -3.74 -6.45
N HIS A 72 0.80 -4.97 -6.76
CA HIS A 72 1.62 -5.95 -7.49
C HIS A 72 1.51 -5.82 -9.03
N GLU A 73 0.48 -5.13 -9.51
CA GLU A 73 0.22 -4.89 -10.93
C GLU A 73 -0.02 -3.38 -11.15
N PRO A 74 0.23 -2.88 -12.38
CA PRO A 74 -0.01 -1.48 -12.67
C PRO A 74 -1.52 -1.17 -12.61
N PRO A 75 -1.93 -0.07 -11.95
CA PRO A 75 -3.33 0.31 -11.89
C PRO A 75 -3.88 0.64 -13.28
N GLY A 76 -5.13 0.30 -13.52
CA GLY A 76 -5.84 0.55 -14.78
C GLY A 76 -6.45 1.96 -14.84
N ASN A 77 -6.64 2.59 -13.69
CA ASN A 77 -7.18 3.94 -13.57
C ASN A 77 -6.09 4.97 -13.19
N GLU A 78 -6.24 6.17 -13.75
CA GLU A 78 -5.52 7.36 -13.30
C GLU A 78 -6.07 7.86 -11.96
N ALA A 79 -5.19 8.36 -11.10
CA ALA A 79 -5.51 8.86 -9.77
C ALA A 79 -4.63 10.07 -9.44
N ASP A 80 -5.15 10.96 -8.61
CA ASP A 80 -4.36 11.98 -7.91
C ASP A 80 -3.58 11.35 -6.74
N LEU A 81 -4.13 10.27 -6.15
CA LEU A 81 -3.49 9.47 -5.10
C LEU A 81 -3.71 7.96 -5.33
N TYR A 82 -2.62 7.21 -5.39
CA TYR A 82 -2.63 5.76 -5.38
C TYR A 82 -2.38 5.23 -3.97
N VAL A 83 -3.32 4.44 -3.44
CA VAL A 83 -3.18 3.77 -2.14
C VAL A 83 -2.97 2.28 -2.37
N PHE A 84 -1.89 1.72 -1.82
CA PHE A 84 -1.55 0.32 -2.08
C PHE A 84 -0.89 -0.37 -0.90
N GLY A 85 -0.83 -1.70 -0.94
CA GLY A 85 -0.19 -2.52 0.09
C GLY A 85 1.05 -3.24 -0.47
N HIS A 86 1.03 -4.57 -0.39
CA HIS A 86 2.01 -5.50 -0.96
C HIS A 86 3.43 -5.48 -0.32
N LEU A 87 4.04 -4.30 -0.17
CA LEU A 87 5.42 -4.13 0.26
C LEU A 87 5.65 -4.38 1.76
N HIS A 88 4.61 -4.19 2.59
CA HIS A 88 4.65 -4.33 4.06
C HIS A 88 5.80 -3.55 4.73
N PRO A 89 5.91 -2.23 4.49
CA PRO A 89 7.07 -1.45 4.91
C PRO A 89 7.16 -1.26 6.43
N THR A 90 8.40 -1.29 6.92
CA THR A 90 8.80 -0.95 8.29
C THR A 90 10.08 -0.14 8.31
N ILE A 91 10.31 0.63 9.38
CA ILE A 91 11.58 1.30 9.67
C ILE A 91 12.11 0.90 11.06
N GLY A 92 13.43 0.91 11.22
CA GLY A 92 14.08 0.73 12.50
C GLY A 92 14.12 2.03 13.31
N ILE A 93 13.58 2.03 14.53
CA ILE A 93 13.68 3.13 15.49
C ILE A 93 14.21 2.57 16.81
N GLU A 94 15.38 3.04 17.25
CA GLU A 94 16.03 2.58 18.48
C GLU A 94 16.22 1.05 18.57
N GLY A 95 16.37 0.39 17.41
CA GLY A 95 16.51 -1.07 17.31
C GLY A 95 15.19 -1.84 17.20
N ASP A 96 14.05 -1.16 17.33
CA ASP A 96 12.72 -1.74 17.13
C ASP A 96 12.23 -1.50 15.71
N ARG A 97 11.70 -2.54 15.05
CA ARG A 97 10.97 -2.38 13.79
C ARG A 97 9.58 -1.82 14.04
N ARG A 98 9.26 -0.74 13.35
CA ARG A 98 7.96 -0.07 13.39
C ARG A 98 7.31 -0.12 12.01
N PRO A 99 6.08 -0.66 11.88
CA PRO A 99 5.30 -0.50 10.66
C PRO A 99 5.17 0.98 10.32
N CYS A 100 5.40 1.31 9.05
CA CYS A 100 5.27 2.66 8.56
C CYS A 100 4.40 2.68 7.31
N PHE A 101 3.86 3.84 6.99
CA PHE A 101 3.42 4.15 5.65
C PHE A 101 4.62 4.65 4.86
N LEU A 102 4.59 4.50 3.54
CA LEU A 102 5.51 5.20 2.64
C LEU A 102 4.72 6.14 1.76
N TYR A 103 5.02 7.42 1.85
CA TYR A 103 4.41 8.45 1.03
C TYR A 103 5.40 8.93 -0.03
N GLY A 104 4.96 9.09 -1.27
CA GLY A 104 5.75 9.69 -2.33
C GLY A 104 4.91 10.68 -3.11
N GLU A 105 5.44 11.86 -3.38
CA GLU A 105 4.79 12.83 -4.26
C GLU A 105 4.97 12.42 -5.72
N GLY A 106 3.90 12.53 -6.52
CA GLY A 106 3.91 12.31 -7.95
C GLY A 106 4.89 13.25 -8.66
N SER A 107 5.27 12.92 -9.89
CA SER A 107 6.24 13.66 -10.73
C SER A 107 5.83 15.09 -11.14
N ASN A 108 4.69 15.59 -10.67
CA ASN A 108 4.20 16.93 -10.99
C ASN A 108 4.93 18.04 -10.20
N GLY A 109 6.18 18.33 -10.55
CA GLY A 109 6.95 19.42 -9.93
C GLY A 109 8.02 20.07 -10.79
N ASP A 110 8.80 19.30 -11.54
CA ASP A 110 9.83 19.84 -12.43
C ASP A 110 9.56 19.34 -13.84
N GLY A 111 9.09 20.24 -14.72
CA GLY A 111 8.78 19.99 -16.13
C GLY A 111 10.01 19.65 -16.99
N ASN A 112 10.85 18.75 -16.53
CA ASN A 112 12.03 18.25 -17.20
C ASN A 112 11.86 16.74 -17.48
N HIS A 113 10.91 16.43 -18.36
CA HIS A 113 10.94 15.18 -19.13
C HIS A 113 12.19 15.23 -20.02
N ASP A 114 13.33 14.77 -19.48
CA ASP A 114 14.44 14.36 -20.32
C ASP A 114 13.95 13.11 -21.06
N GLY A 115 13.57 13.31 -22.33
CA GLY A 115 12.86 12.34 -23.18
C GLY A 115 13.66 11.08 -23.55
N ASP A 116 13.99 10.25 -22.56
CA ASP A 116 14.26 8.83 -22.73
C ASP A 116 12.92 8.10 -22.59
N GLY A 117 12.25 7.85 -23.72
CA GLY A 117 10.87 7.38 -23.80
C GLY A 117 10.62 5.96 -23.29
N ASN A 118 10.86 5.70 -22.00
CA ASN A 118 10.39 4.51 -21.32
C ASN A 118 8.99 4.76 -20.74
N ALA A 119 7.97 4.61 -21.59
CA ALA A 119 6.58 5.01 -21.37
C ALA A 119 5.77 4.18 -20.33
N ASP A 120 6.41 3.52 -19.37
CA ASP A 120 5.73 2.60 -18.43
C ASP A 120 5.54 3.16 -17.00
N SER A 121 6.16 4.32 -16.69
CA SER A 121 6.11 4.96 -15.37
C SER A 121 5.72 6.44 -15.38
N ASP A 122 5.12 6.95 -16.46
CA ASP A 122 4.55 8.33 -16.54
C ASP A 122 3.22 8.43 -15.75
N ARG A 123 3.17 8.00 -14.48
CA ARG A 123 1.97 8.12 -13.63
C ARG A 123 2.10 9.36 -12.75
N ASP A 124 1.23 10.32 -12.98
CA ASP A 124 1.28 11.67 -12.39
C ASP A 124 0.54 11.82 -11.03
N GLY A 125 0.45 10.75 -10.24
CA GLY A 125 -0.26 10.75 -8.95
C GLY A 125 0.67 10.50 -7.76
N ASP A 126 0.31 11.05 -6.60
CA ASP A 126 0.96 10.72 -5.34
C ASP A 126 0.75 9.24 -5.01
N VAL A 127 1.61 8.68 -4.16
CA VAL A 127 1.53 7.29 -3.72
C VAL A 127 1.54 7.19 -2.20
N LEU A 128 0.72 6.28 -1.68
CA LEU A 128 0.68 5.93 -0.26
C LEU A 128 0.68 4.41 -0.11
N CYS A 129 1.84 3.86 0.26
CA CYS A 129 1.99 2.46 0.63
C CYS A 129 1.57 2.26 2.10
N LEU A 130 0.68 1.32 2.35
CA LEU A 130 0.17 0.98 3.67
C LEU A 130 1.04 -0.09 4.35
N PRO A 131 1.25 0.00 5.68
CA PRO A 131 1.86 -1.09 6.43
C PRO A 131 1.00 -2.35 6.37
N ALA A 132 1.60 -3.49 6.68
CA ALA A 132 0.84 -4.73 6.83
C ALA A 132 -0.26 -4.57 7.90
N PHE A 133 -1.48 -4.98 7.57
CA PHE A 133 -2.59 -5.01 8.54
C PHE A 133 -2.35 -6.04 9.66
N THR A 134 -1.64 -7.13 9.33
CA THR A 134 -1.35 -8.21 10.28
C THR A 134 -0.20 -7.85 11.22
N ARG A 135 -0.33 -8.23 12.49
CA ARG A 135 0.76 -8.15 13.48
C ARG A 135 1.64 -9.40 13.51
N LEU A 136 1.31 -10.42 12.70
CA LEU A 136 2.03 -11.70 12.68
C LEU A 136 3.26 -11.66 11.77
N ALA A 137 3.19 -10.89 10.69
CA ALA A 137 4.31 -10.64 9.81
C ALA A 137 4.96 -9.31 10.22
N PRO A 138 6.27 -9.30 10.56
CA PRO A 138 6.95 -8.10 11.03
C PRO A 138 7.19 -7.06 9.91
N GLY A 139 6.74 -7.32 8.68
CA GLY A 139 7.03 -6.51 7.51
C GLY A 139 8.51 -6.55 7.09
N VAL A 140 8.85 -5.73 6.10
CA VAL A 140 10.20 -5.61 5.56
C VAL A 140 10.79 -4.27 5.97
N GLU A 141 12.05 -4.27 6.39
CA GLU A 141 12.75 -3.02 6.75
C GLU A 141 13.22 -2.33 5.47
N VAL A 142 12.74 -1.11 5.27
CA VAL A 142 12.89 -0.39 3.99
C VAL A 142 13.99 0.67 4.00
N THR A 143 14.63 0.86 5.15
CA THR A 143 15.70 1.85 5.33
C THR A 143 16.81 1.67 4.29
N ASP A 144 17.22 0.43 4.02
CA ASP A 144 18.32 0.11 3.11
C ASP A 144 17.87 -0.20 1.68
N TRP A 145 16.58 -0.02 1.38
CA TRP A 145 16.05 -0.39 0.07
C TRP A 145 16.68 0.40 -1.08
N ARG A 146 16.90 -0.32 -2.17
CA ARG A 146 17.20 0.24 -3.49
C ARG A 146 16.01 0.05 -4.42
N ALA A 147 15.97 0.79 -5.53
CA ALA A 147 14.90 0.67 -6.53
C ALA A 147 14.68 -0.78 -7.01
N SER A 148 15.74 -1.59 -7.12
CA SER A 148 15.64 -3.02 -7.51
C SER A 148 14.94 -3.92 -6.49
N GLU A 149 14.71 -3.45 -5.27
CA GLU A 149 14.04 -4.18 -4.20
C GLU A 149 12.54 -3.82 -4.12
N LEU A 150 12.08 -2.88 -4.96
CA LEU A 150 10.66 -2.60 -5.14
C LEU A 150 10.04 -3.67 -6.04
N ASP A 151 9.14 -4.47 -5.46
CA ASP A 151 8.28 -5.38 -6.22
C ASP A 151 6.94 -4.69 -6.53
N THR A 152 6.98 -3.48 -7.06
CA THR A 152 5.77 -2.71 -7.40
C THR A 152 5.99 -1.82 -8.62
N PRO A 153 5.00 -1.67 -9.51
CA PRO A 153 5.05 -0.74 -10.64
C PRO A 153 4.60 0.69 -10.28
N LEU A 154 4.22 0.95 -9.03
CA LEU A 154 3.75 2.26 -8.58
C LEU A 154 4.88 3.21 -8.14
N VAL A 155 6.07 2.68 -7.89
CA VAL A 155 7.22 3.45 -7.41
C VAL A 155 8.41 3.14 -8.29
N ASP A 156 9.00 4.19 -8.87
CA ASP A 156 10.21 4.13 -9.68
C ASP A 156 11.47 4.49 -8.88
N ASP A 157 11.34 5.40 -7.92
CA ASP A 157 12.42 5.85 -7.04
C ASP A 157 12.06 5.74 -5.55
N VAL A 158 12.61 4.70 -4.91
CA VAL A 158 12.45 4.47 -3.46
C VAL A 158 13.09 5.59 -2.62
N ASP A 159 14.10 6.30 -3.13
CA ASP A 159 14.83 7.32 -2.38
C ASP A 159 13.93 8.53 -2.05
N ARG A 160 12.89 8.76 -2.85
CA ARG A 160 11.91 9.85 -2.68
C ARG A 160 10.81 9.54 -1.67
N LEU A 161 10.67 8.28 -1.25
CA LEU A 161 9.60 7.90 -0.33
C LEU A 161 9.90 8.37 1.10
N GLU A 162 8.94 9.05 1.71
CA GLU A 162 8.94 9.47 3.10
C GLU A 162 8.28 8.42 3.98
N PRO A 163 9.00 7.86 4.98
CA PRO A 163 8.40 7.02 5.99
C PRO A 163 7.52 7.82 6.94
N VAL A 164 6.32 7.32 7.22
CA VAL A 164 5.39 7.90 8.20
C VAL A 164 4.99 6.84 9.20
N VAL A 165 5.27 7.07 10.49
CA VAL A 165 4.84 6.18 11.58
C VAL A 165 3.65 6.82 12.29
N TYR A 166 2.51 6.14 12.30
CA TYR A 166 1.32 6.60 13.01
C TYR A 166 1.32 6.08 14.46
N ASP A 167 1.29 7.00 15.43
CA ASP A 167 1.16 6.69 16.85
C ASP A 167 -0.30 6.82 17.27
N ALA A 168 -0.99 5.68 17.40
CA ALA A 168 -2.38 5.66 17.83
C ALA A 168 -2.59 6.11 19.30
N GLY A 169 -1.53 6.17 20.11
CA GLY A 169 -1.58 6.66 21.49
C GLY A 169 -1.62 8.18 21.58
N THR A 170 -1.00 8.88 20.62
CA THR A 170 -1.00 10.35 20.55
C THR A 170 -1.86 10.91 19.41
N ASP A 171 -2.36 10.05 18.52
CA ASP A 171 -3.05 10.43 17.28
C ASP A 171 -2.17 11.28 16.33
N ASP A 172 -0.86 10.99 16.33
CA ASP A 172 0.12 11.72 15.52
C ASP A 172 0.69 10.87 14.38
N ALA A 173 0.97 11.53 13.25
CA ALA A 173 1.73 10.97 12.14
C ALA A 173 3.17 11.53 12.14
N LEU A 174 4.12 10.72 12.60
CA LEU A 174 5.54 11.08 12.64
C LEU A 174 6.16 10.85 11.26
N ARG A 175 6.48 11.94 10.56
CA ARG A 175 7.13 11.90 9.24
C ARG A 175 8.65 11.92 9.40
N PHE A 176 9.32 11.03 8.68
CA PHE A 176 10.77 10.96 8.58
C PHE A 176 11.24 11.54 7.24
N PRO A 177 12.51 11.96 7.12
CA PRO A 177 13.08 12.35 5.84
C PRO A 177 12.93 11.24 4.79
N PRO A 178 12.96 11.58 3.49
CA PRO A 178 12.98 10.60 2.41
C PRO A 178 14.06 9.54 2.62
N LEU A 179 13.79 8.30 2.19
CA LEU A 179 14.68 7.15 2.45
C LEU A 179 16.11 7.37 1.95
N GLY A 180 16.30 8.12 0.85
CA GLY A 180 17.63 8.47 0.33
C GLY A 180 18.41 9.40 1.24
N GLU A 181 17.73 10.27 2.00
CA GLU A 181 18.35 11.11 3.03
C GLU A 181 18.58 10.33 4.31
N LEU A 182 17.60 9.52 4.73
CA LEU A 182 17.69 8.72 5.96
C LEU A 182 18.90 7.77 5.93
N ARG A 183 19.18 7.15 4.78
CA ARG A 183 20.39 6.31 4.57
C ARG A 183 21.71 7.02 4.77
N ARG A 184 21.75 8.35 4.60
CA ARG A 184 22.98 9.14 4.81
C ARG A 184 23.21 9.49 6.28
N LEU A 185 22.19 9.31 7.12
CA LEU A 185 22.19 9.68 8.53
C LEU A 185 22.45 8.49 9.46
N LEU A 186 22.43 7.25 8.94
CA LEU A 186 22.66 5.98 9.65
C LEU A 186 24.04 5.41 9.32
#